data_AF-A0A0D2RXR5-F1
#
_entry.id   AF-A0A0D2RXR5-F1
#
_cell.length_a   1.000
_cell.length_b   1.000
_cell.length_c   1.000
_cell.angle_alpha   90.00
_cell.angle_beta   90.00
_cell.angle_gamma   90.00
#
_symmetry.space_group_name_H-M   'P 1'
#
loop_
_entity.id
_entity.type
_entity.pdbx_description
1 polymer ?
#
loop_
_entity_poly.entity_id
_entity_poly.type
_entity_poly.pdbx_seq_one_letter_code
_entity_poly.pdbx_strand_id
1 'polypeptide(L)'
;MTYDTIFARSFSRYDQKKLGYGAFLGCLLIALSFCIVFKPYLGSLPVLNMRMPVDVGLKMLRITNSYSFEKLRGDDIRSSMATIVNETSSSEIEMVESDTTGTKETISNGNAIRSSTTTVINNKNITQKKEMKTLCHVEERTEFCEMYGDIRVDGKTSTVFMAADTMLESGSWVIRPYSRRGDEQAFKRVTKWFIKSVVDAYETPTQCDQRHNVPAIIFSTAGYAGNNFHDYTDIVLPLYLTSRQFDGEVKFLITDKKPWWIKKFRNILQKLSRYELVDIDKEVNVHCFTSVTVGLKRYPQELKIDSSKSPYSMKDFRKFLRSAYSLKKENAINMRDNGGKERPRLFILSRKNTRAFTNTNAIVGMATRLGFEVVVTEVDSHVAKVAEMVNSCDVMMGVHGAGLTNMIFLPENAILIQVIPIGGFEWLAKTDFGEPSKDMNLRYIGYQIKTEESTLIQQYPPDHEVLNDPYAIQRRGWHEFKSIYLQKQNVNLDVDRFRITLLRALDLLHQ
;
A
#
# COMPACT_ATOMS: atom_id res chain seq x y z
N MET A 1 47.70 8.02 -8.47
CA MET A 1 48.95 8.51 -9.10
C MET A 1 49.58 7.42 -9.98
N THR A 2 48.81 6.81 -10.89
CA THR A 2 49.27 5.69 -11.75
C THR A 2 48.68 5.73 -13.16
N TYR A 3 48.09 6.86 -13.58
CA TYR A 3 47.61 7.08 -14.95
C TYR A 3 48.55 7.99 -15.78
N ASP A 4 49.33 8.86 -15.12
CA ASP A 4 50.19 9.84 -15.80
C ASP A 4 51.42 9.22 -16.48
N THR A 5 51.78 7.98 -16.14
CA THR A 5 52.99 7.32 -16.66
C THR A 5 52.78 6.60 -17.99
N ILE A 6 51.54 6.29 -18.39
CA ILE A 6 51.26 5.58 -19.65
C ILE A 6 51.15 6.56 -20.83
N PHE A 7 50.55 7.73 -20.64
CA PHE A 7 50.36 8.72 -21.72
C PHE A 7 51.64 9.49 -22.09
N ALA A 8 52.64 9.52 -21.21
CA ALA A 8 53.88 10.27 -21.42
C ALA A 8 54.88 9.58 -22.36
N ARG A 9 54.72 8.27 -22.64
CA ARG A 9 55.68 7.51 -23.46
C ARG A 9 55.33 7.40 -24.95
N SER A 10 54.10 7.72 -25.34
CA SER A 10 53.62 7.48 -26.72
C SER A 10 53.27 8.73 -27.52
N PHE A 11 53.28 9.92 -26.90
CA PHE A 11 52.86 11.17 -27.56
C PHE A 11 53.80 12.31 -27.23
N SER A 12 54.16 13.12 -28.24
CA SER A 12 54.97 14.31 -28.01
C SER A 12 54.19 15.33 -27.17
N ARG A 13 54.89 16.25 -26.49
CA ARG A 13 54.26 17.36 -25.74
C ARG A 13 53.33 18.21 -26.63
N TYR A 14 53.56 18.23 -27.95
CA TYR A 14 52.70 18.91 -28.91
C TYR A 14 51.39 18.14 -29.16
N ASP A 15 51.47 16.80 -29.30
CA ASP A 15 50.31 15.94 -29.54
C ASP A 15 49.37 15.85 -28.33
N GLN A 16 49.93 15.87 -27.12
CA GLN A 16 49.16 15.93 -25.88
C GLN A 16 48.35 17.22 -25.77
N LYS A 17 48.92 18.37 -26.18
CA LYS A 17 48.20 19.64 -26.23
C LYS A 17 47.10 19.62 -27.29
N LYS A 18 47.38 19.06 -28.48
CA LYS A 18 46.40 18.94 -29.58
C LYS A 18 45.22 18.02 -29.20
N LEU A 19 45.48 16.92 -28.51
CA LEU A 19 44.44 16.03 -27.97
C LEU A 19 43.63 16.71 -26.86
N GLY A 20 44.28 17.48 -25.97
CA GLY A 20 43.60 18.28 -24.96
C GLY A 20 42.67 19.34 -25.54
N TYR A 21 43.12 20.09 -26.55
CA TYR A 21 42.28 21.06 -27.26
C TYR A 21 41.16 20.39 -28.06
N GLY A 22 41.42 19.22 -28.67
CA GLY A 22 40.40 18.43 -29.37
C GLY A 22 39.31 17.91 -28.44
N ALA A 23 39.68 17.40 -27.26
CA ALA A 23 38.74 16.97 -26.23
C ALA A 23 37.92 18.14 -25.67
N PHE A 24 38.55 19.29 -25.43
CA PHE A 24 37.87 20.50 -24.99
C PHE A 24 36.85 21.00 -26.02
N LEU A 25 37.22 21.04 -27.31
CA LEU A 25 36.33 21.45 -28.39
C LEU A 25 35.18 20.45 -28.58
N GLY A 26 35.46 19.15 -28.45
CA GLY A 26 34.44 18.09 -28.45
C GLY A 26 33.43 18.23 -27.32
N CYS A 27 33.89 18.48 -26.09
CA CYS A 27 33.01 18.75 -24.95
C CYS A 27 32.17 20.01 -25.14
N LEU A 28 32.74 21.07 -25.72
CA LEU A 28 32.02 22.31 -26.01
C LEU A 28 30.90 22.10 -27.06
N LEU A 29 31.17 21.32 -28.11
CA LEU A 29 30.18 20.98 -29.14
C LEU A 29 29.05 20.10 -28.60
N ILE A 30 29.37 19.17 -27.69
CA ILE A 30 28.36 18.36 -26.99
C ILE A 30 27.50 19.27 -26.10
N ALA A 31 28.09 20.16 -25.31
CA ALA A 31 27.36 21.11 -24.47
C ALA A 31 26.47 22.07 -25.29
N LEU A 32 26.97 22.59 -26.41
CA LEU A 32 26.20 23.42 -27.34
C LEU A 32 25.03 22.65 -27.97
N SER A 33 25.23 21.36 -28.29
CA SER A 33 24.16 20.50 -28.78
C SER A 33 23.06 20.30 -27.74
N PHE A 34 23.42 20.13 -26.45
CA PHE A 34 22.45 20.13 -25.35
C PHE A 34 21.73 21.48 -25.24
N CYS A 35 22.41 22.61 -25.37
CA CYS A 35 21.77 23.93 -25.32
C CYS A 35 20.82 24.21 -26.50
N ILE A 36 21.05 23.61 -27.67
CA ILE A 36 20.17 23.77 -28.85
C ILE A 36 18.95 22.85 -28.77
N VAL A 37 19.13 21.60 -28.33
CA VAL A 37 18.03 20.61 -28.22
C VAL A 37 17.06 20.97 -27.08
N PHE A 38 17.54 21.58 -25.99
CA PHE A 38 16.70 21.95 -24.84
C PHE A 38 16.13 23.38 -24.90
N LYS A 39 16.47 24.18 -25.92
CA LYS A 39 16.01 25.57 -26.05
C LYS A 39 14.51 25.80 -26.32
N PRO A 40 13.69 24.86 -26.85
CA PRO A 40 12.26 25.10 -26.99
C PRO A 40 11.46 24.84 -25.70
N TYR A 41 12.08 24.39 -24.59
CA TYR A 41 11.37 24.04 -23.35
C TYR A 41 11.55 25.04 -22.18
N LEU A 42 12.21 26.18 -22.42
CA LEU A 42 12.33 27.26 -21.44
C LEU A 42 11.69 28.55 -21.98
N GLY A 43 10.38 28.49 -22.21
CA GLY A 43 9.54 29.68 -22.29
C GLY A 43 9.36 30.29 -20.90
N SER A 44 9.22 31.62 -20.85
CA SER A 44 9.06 32.45 -19.65
C SER A 44 8.06 31.89 -18.64
N LEU A 45 8.53 31.56 -17.43
CA LEU A 45 7.68 31.28 -16.28
C LEU A 45 6.98 32.57 -15.83
N PRO A 46 5.64 32.65 -15.81
CA PRO A 46 4.97 33.73 -15.10
C PRO A 46 5.10 33.48 -13.59
N VAL A 47 5.56 34.49 -12.87
CA VAL A 47 5.58 34.53 -11.41
C VAL A 47 4.12 34.51 -10.93
N LEU A 48 3.61 33.32 -10.60
CA LEU A 48 2.35 33.15 -9.90
C LEU A 48 2.62 33.19 -8.40
N ASN A 49 2.35 34.34 -7.79
CA ASN A 49 2.12 34.46 -6.36
C ASN A 49 0.86 33.67 -5.99
N MET A 50 0.99 32.36 -5.78
CA MET A 50 -0.04 31.52 -5.20
C MET A 50 0.14 31.47 -3.68
N ARG A 51 -0.57 32.35 -2.97
CA ARG A 51 -1.04 32.02 -1.61
C ARG A 51 -2.10 30.93 -1.77
N MET A 52 -1.74 29.69 -1.47
CA MET A 52 -2.69 28.57 -1.42
C MET A 52 -3.15 28.35 0.04
N PRO A 53 -4.44 28.02 0.26
CA PRO A 53 -5.01 27.90 1.60
C PRO A 53 -4.53 26.63 2.30
N VAL A 54 -4.22 26.79 3.59
CA VAL A 54 -3.66 25.81 4.54
C VAL A 54 -4.55 24.56 4.78
N ASP A 55 -5.76 24.53 4.22
CA ASP A 55 -6.81 23.59 4.60
C ASP A 55 -6.69 22.17 3.99
N VAL A 56 -6.00 22.02 2.85
CA VAL A 56 -5.86 20.70 2.19
C VAL A 56 -4.76 19.85 2.84
N GLY A 57 -3.67 20.48 3.28
CA GLY A 57 -2.61 19.81 4.06
C GLY A 57 -3.09 19.35 5.44
N LEU A 58 -4.03 20.11 6.03
CA LEU A 58 -4.67 19.74 7.28
C LEU A 58 -5.54 18.49 7.16
N LYS A 59 -6.25 18.26 6.04
CA LYS A 59 -7.11 17.07 5.87
C LYS A 59 -6.34 15.74 5.84
N MET A 60 -5.12 15.73 5.31
CA MET A 60 -4.20 14.57 5.38
C MET A 60 -3.76 14.28 6.82
N LEU A 61 -3.69 15.30 7.68
CA LEU A 61 -3.32 15.22 9.10
C LEU A 61 -4.54 15.13 10.04
N ARG A 62 -5.76 15.41 9.58
CA ARG A 62 -6.98 15.50 10.41
C ARG A 62 -7.67 14.17 10.68
N ILE A 63 -7.24 13.07 10.03
CA ILE A 63 -7.75 11.73 10.36
C ILE A 63 -7.24 11.27 11.75
N THR A 64 -6.23 11.94 12.30
CA THR A 64 -5.90 11.88 13.74
C THR A 64 -6.74 12.90 14.50
N ASN A 65 -7.95 12.51 14.93
CA ASN A 65 -8.53 12.87 16.24
C ASN A 65 -9.99 12.38 16.38
N SER A 66 -10.17 11.23 17.03
CA SER A 66 -11.33 10.99 17.90
C SER A 66 -11.01 9.93 18.96
N TYR A 67 -9.89 10.05 19.67
CA TYR A 67 -9.74 9.45 21.00
C TYR A 67 -8.87 10.38 21.84
N SER A 68 -9.52 11.04 22.79
CA SER A 68 -8.93 11.88 23.82
C SER A 68 -7.95 11.06 24.65
N PHE A 69 -6.67 11.43 24.64
CA PHE A 69 -5.72 10.96 25.65
C PHE A 69 -5.55 12.09 26.67
N GLU A 70 -6.17 11.93 27.83
CA GLU A 70 -5.85 12.75 28.99
C GLU A 70 -4.41 12.47 29.44
N LYS A 71 -3.77 13.56 29.83
CA LYS A 71 -2.36 13.71 30.14
C LYS A 71 -2.18 13.47 31.64
N LEU A 72 -1.57 12.36 32.04
CA LEU A 72 -1.06 12.18 33.40
C LEU A 72 0.47 12.24 33.37
N ARG A 73 0.99 13.31 33.99
CA ARG A 73 2.39 13.54 34.32
C ARG A 73 2.54 13.13 35.80
N GLY A 74 3.56 12.33 36.10
CA GLY A 74 3.72 11.63 37.38
C GLY A 74 4.05 12.51 38.58
N ASP A 75 3.86 11.95 39.77
CA ASP A 75 4.95 11.64 40.71
C ASP A 75 4.49 10.71 41.86
N ASP A 76 5.36 9.74 42.14
CA ASP A 76 5.75 9.15 43.44
C ASP A 76 4.91 8.14 44.27
N ILE A 77 5.70 7.30 44.98
CA ILE A 77 5.43 6.43 46.16
C ILE A 77 5.12 4.92 45.97
N ARG A 78 6.21 4.13 46.01
CA ARG A 78 6.56 3.06 46.98
C ARG A 78 5.48 2.03 47.45
N SER A 79 5.85 0.74 47.26
CA SER A 79 5.59 -0.42 48.14
C SER A 79 4.16 -0.99 48.28
N SER A 80 3.93 -2.19 47.76
CA SER A 80 3.87 -3.44 48.56
C SER A 80 3.30 -4.63 47.75
N MET A 81 3.83 -5.82 48.05
CA MET A 81 3.22 -7.11 47.72
C MET A 81 1.88 -7.28 48.48
N ALA A 82 0.90 -7.98 47.89
CA ALA A 82 0.30 -9.21 48.46
C ALA A 82 -0.99 -9.63 47.74
N THR A 83 -1.15 -10.95 47.67
CA THR A 83 -2.28 -11.79 47.26
C THR A 83 -3.49 -11.68 48.23
N ILE A 84 -4.68 -12.20 47.82
CA ILE A 84 -5.93 -12.61 48.55
C ILE A 84 -7.17 -11.91 47.92
N VAL A 85 -8.09 -12.55 47.17
CA VAL A 85 -9.21 -13.52 47.42
C VAL A 85 -10.42 -12.95 48.19
N ASN A 86 -11.59 -12.96 47.51
CA ASN A 86 -13.02 -12.83 47.94
C ASN A 86 -13.44 -11.56 48.75
N GLU A 87 -14.65 -10.98 48.68
CA GLU A 87 -16.00 -11.50 48.43
C GLU A 87 -17.01 -10.35 48.10
N THR A 88 -18.19 -10.78 47.64
CA THR A 88 -19.51 -10.17 47.32
C THR A 88 -19.97 -8.85 47.99
N SER A 89 -20.69 -7.98 47.27
CA SER A 89 -21.95 -7.33 47.71
C SER A 89 -22.61 -6.49 46.61
N SER A 90 -23.94 -6.60 46.55
CA SER A 90 -24.96 -6.08 45.64
C SER A 90 -25.47 -4.65 45.91
N SER A 91 -26.05 -4.02 44.87
CA SER A 91 -27.34 -3.27 44.87
C SER A 91 -27.61 -2.74 43.44
N GLU A 92 -28.55 -3.32 42.67
CA GLU A 92 -29.96 -2.91 42.45
C GLU A 92 -30.15 -1.45 41.97
N ILE A 93 -30.86 -1.19 40.87
CA ILE A 93 -32.29 -0.84 40.86
C ILE A 93 -32.99 -1.07 39.48
N GLU A 94 -34.11 -1.77 39.57
CA GLU A 94 -35.46 -1.61 38.97
C GLU A 94 -35.72 -1.52 37.44
N MET A 95 -36.57 -2.48 37.01
CA MET A 95 -37.60 -2.29 35.98
C MET A 95 -38.96 -2.19 36.66
N VAL A 96 -39.82 -1.28 36.20
CA VAL A 96 -41.19 -1.11 36.67
C VAL A 96 -42.19 -1.79 35.73
N GLU A 97 -43.18 -2.39 36.38
CA GLU A 97 -44.25 -3.29 35.98
C GLU A 97 -45.56 -2.55 35.62
N SER A 98 -46.50 -3.25 35.00
CA SER A 98 -47.95 -3.20 35.31
C SER A 98 -48.64 -4.33 34.50
N ASP A 99 -49.06 -5.41 35.16
CA ASP A 99 -50.38 -5.64 35.82
C ASP A 99 -51.49 -5.99 34.80
N THR A 100 -52.39 -6.98 34.97
CA THR A 100 -52.81 -7.78 36.14
C THR A 100 -53.70 -8.97 35.69
N THR A 101 -53.83 -9.97 36.62
CA THR A 101 -54.96 -10.90 36.93
C THR A 101 -55.44 -11.94 35.90
N GLY A 102 -55.46 -13.28 36.16
CA GLY A 102 -56.22 -14.07 37.15
C GLY A 102 -57.48 -14.65 36.45
N THR A 103 -57.86 -15.94 36.36
CA THR A 103 -57.90 -17.07 37.31
C THR A 103 -58.28 -18.37 36.51
N LYS A 104 -58.06 -19.56 37.07
CA LYS A 104 -58.36 -20.91 36.51
C LYS A 104 -59.86 -21.27 36.51
N GLU A 105 -60.30 -22.09 35.55
CA GLU A 105 -61.34 -23.14 35.71
C GLU A 105 -61.38 -24.13 34.53
N THR A 106 -62.21 -25.18 34.64
CA THR A 106 -61.94 -26.59 34.25
C THR A 106 -62.94 -27.18 33.22
N ILE A 107 -62.50 -28.20 32.45
CA ILE A 107 -63.26 -29.36 31.83
C ILE A 107 -64.36 -29.10 30.75
N SER A 108 -64.25 -29.75 29.57
CA SER A 108 -65.26 -30.70 28.99
C SER A 108 -65.25 -30.83 27.44
N ASN A 109 -65.25 -32.10 26.99
CA ASN A 109 -65.62 -32.75 25.72
C ASN A 109 -66.52 -32.06 24.66
N GLY A 110 -66.34 -32.47 23.38
CA GLY A 110 -67.46 -32.90 22.52
C GLY A 110 -67.53 -32.42 21.04
N ASN A 111 -67.17 -33.32 20.11
CA ASN A 111 -67.76 -33.62 18.78
C ASN A 111 -68.29 -32.55 17.78
N ALA A 112 -67.64 -32.56 16.59
CA ALA A 112 -68.18 -32.93 15.25
C ALA A 112 -68.93 -31.92 14.32
N ILE A 113 -68.60 -32.06 13.00
CA ILE A 113 -69.36 -31.69 11.77
C ILE A 113 -69.23 -30.19 11.36
N ARG A 114 -68.91 -29.75 10.11
CA ARG A 114 -69.17 -30.28 8.76
C ARG A 114 -68.16 -29.71 7.74
N SER A 115 -67.83 -30.56 6.77
CA SER A 115 -67.19 -30.25 5.49
C SER A 115 -67.96 -29.18 4.69
N SER A 116 -67.25 -28.24 4.08
CA SER A 116 -67.64 -27.56 2.84
C SER A 116 -66.38 -27.07 2.12
N THR A 117 -66.14 -27.72 0.99
CA THR A 117 -65.07 -27.52 0.02
C THR A 117 -65.18 -26.15 -0.65
N THR A 118 -64.11 -25.34 -0.58
CA THR A 118 -63.81 -24.37 -1.64
C THR A 118 -62.30 -24.36 -1.88
N THR A 119 -61.88 -25.11 -2.88
CA THR A 119 -60.53 -25.03 -3.45
C THR A 119 -60.41 -23.70 -4.20
N VAL A 120 -59.71 -22.73 -3.62
CA VAL A 120 -59.18 -21.57 -4.36
C VAL A 120 -57.67 -21.75 -4.47
N ILE A 121 -57.25 -22.10 -5.68
CA ILE A 121 -55.86 -22.09 -6.12
C ILE A 121 -55.37 -20.65 -6.00
N ASN A 122 -54.44 -20.38 -5.08
CA ASN A 122 -53.73 -19.11 -5.04
C ASN A 122 -52.24 -19.38 -5.30
N ASN A 123 -51.86 -19.22 -6.56
CA ASN A 123 -50.48 -19.11 -7.02
C ASN A 123 -49.82 -17.91 -6.33
N LYS A 124 -49.09 -18.16 -5.25
CA LYS A 124 -48.11 -17.18 -4.75
C LYS A 124 -46.87 -17.29 -5.63
N ASN A 125 -46.86 -16.50 -6.69
CA ASN A 125 -45.63 -16.05 -7.32
C ASN A 125 -44.80 -15.35 -6.23
N ILE A 126 -43.76 -16.05 -5.74
CA ILE A 126 -42.71 -15.46 -4.94
C ILE A 126 -41.89 -14.60 -5.90
N THR A 127 -42.29 -13.34 -6.05
CA THR A 127 -41.44 -12.34 -6.66
C THR A 127 -40.25 -12.15 -5.73
N GLN A 128 -39.16 -12.89 -5.98
CA GLN A 128 -37.86 -12.56 -5.41
C GLN A 128 -37.54 -11.13 -5.84
N LYS A 129 -37.69 -10.20 -4.89
CA LYS A 129 -37.20 -8.84 -5.02
C LYS A 129 -35.68 -8.95 -5.06
N LYS A 130 -35.13 -9.06 -6.26
CA LYS A 130 -33.70 -9.05 -6.55
C LYS A 130 -33.14 -7.76 -5.97
N GLU A 131 -32.47 -7.84 -4.82
CA GLU A 131 -31.77 -6.70 -4.24
C GLU A 131 -30.81 -6.14 -5.30
N MET A 132 -31.07 -4.91 -5.71
CA MET A 132 -30.42 -4.30 -6.85
C MET A 132 -29.08 -3.74 -6.38
N LYS A 133 -28.00 -4.46 -6.70
CA LYS A 133 -26.63 -4.06 -6.38
C LYS A 133 -26.34 -2.73 -7.06
N THR A 134 -26.01 -1.69 -6.29
CA THR A 134 -25.57 -0.38 -6.81
C THR A 134 -24.41 -0.57 -7.81
N LEU A 135 -24.49 0.04 -9.00
CA LEU A 135 -23.49 -0.12 -10.06
C LEU A 135 -22.08 0.32 -9.61
N CYS A 136 -22.02 1.49 -8.99
CA CYS A 136 -20.79 2.09 -8.51
C CYS A 136 -20.77 2.05 -6.98
N HIS A 137 -19.66 1.57 -6.45
CA HIS A 137 -19.38 1.43 -5.03
C HIS A 137 -18.40 2.52 -4.61
N VAL A 138 -18.83 3.32 -3.65
CA VAL A 138 -18.12 4.51 -3.19
C VAL A 138 -17.80 4.32 -1.71
N GLU A 139 -16.56 3.95 -1.43
CA GLU A 139 -16.07 3.68 -0.07
C GLU A 139 -15.11 4.79 0.39
N GLU A 140 -14.69 4.75 1.66
CA GLU A 140 -13.85 5.79 2.28
C GLU A 140 -12.59 6.13 1.46
N ARG A 141 -11.89 5.09 0.99
CA ARG A 141 -10.58 5.22 0.33
C ARG A 141 -10.54 4.67 -1.09
N THR A 142 -11.64 4.09 -1.57
CA THR A 142 -11.72 3.54 -2.91
C THR A 142 -13.06 3.80 -3.57
N GLU A 143 -13.05 3.74 -4.89
CA GLU A 143 -14.21 3.87 -5.75
C GLU A 143 -14.03 2.87 -6.89
N PHE A 144 -15.07 2.07 -7.15
CA PHE A 144 -15.08 1.14 -8.27
C PHE A 144 -16.51 0.89 -8.75
N CYS A 145 -16.68 0.58 -10.03
CA CYS A 145 -17.98 0.24 -10.60
C CYS A 145 -17.95 -1.17 -11.17
N GLU A 146 -18.95 -1.99 -10.84
CA GLU A 146 -19.14 -3.34 -11.36
C GLU A 146 -20.31 -3.37 -12.32
N MET A 147 -20.03 -3.71 -13.57
CA MET A 147 -20.97 -3.67 -14.68
C MET A 147 -21.19 -5.07 -15.25
N TYR A 148 -22.43 -5.38 -15.64
CA TYR A 148 -22.83 -6.65 -16.25
C TYR A 148 -23.81 -6.37 -17.41
N GLY A 149 -23.76 -7.15 -18.49
CA GLY A 149 -24.63 -6.99 -19.67
C GLY A 149 -23.83 -6.74 -20.96
N ASP A 150 -24.42 -6.09 -21.97
CA ASP A 150 -23.68 -5.63 -23.16
C ASP A 150 -22.89 -4.37 -22.80
N ILE A 151 -21.60 -4.52 -22.53
CA ILE A 151 -20.71 -3.43 -22.10
C ILE A 151 -19.71 -3.16 -23.21
N ARG A 152 -19.55 -1.88 -23.56
CA ARG A 152 -18.62 -1.44 -24.61
C ARG A 152 -17.61 -0.47 -24.02
N VAL A 153 -16.34 -0.80 -24.15
CA VAL A 153 -15.22 -0.01 -23.64
C VAL A 153 -14.55 0.67 -24.82
N ASP A 154 -14.66 1.99 -24.88
CA ASP A 154 -13.99 2.85 -25.84
C ASP A 154 -12.81 3.57 -25.17
N GLY A 155 -11.60 3.13 -25.50
CA GLY A 155 -10.36 3.73 -24.98
C GLY A 155 -10.13 5.16 -25.44
N LYS A 156 -10.54 5.51 -26.67
CA LYS A 156 -10.30 6.83 -27.28
C LYS A 156 -11.02 7.95 -26.54
N THR A 157 -12.23 7.66 -26.05
CA THR A 157 -13.05 8.59 -25.28
C THR A 157 -13.00 8.32 -23.78
N SER A 158 -12.20 7.34 -23.34
CA SER A 158 -12.16 6.86 -21.94
C SER A 158 -13.56 6.60 -21.38
N THR A 159 -14.43 5.97 -22.18
CA THR A 159 -15.85 5.78 -21.85
C THR A 159 -16.21 4.30 -21.85
N VAL A 160 -16.98 3.90 -20.83
CA VAL A 160 -17.64 2.60 -20.77
C VAL A 160 -19.14 2.83 -20.98
N PHE A 161 -19.68 2.24 -22.04
CA PHE A 161 -21.10 2.27 -22.36
C PHE A 161 -21.78 0.99 -21.88
N MET A 162 -22.98 1.13 -21.33
CA MET A 162 -23.82 0.04 -20.86
C MET A 162 -25.23 0.13 -21.43
N ALA A 163 -25.82 -1.01 -21.81
CA ALA A 163 -27.23 -1.08 -22.21
C ALA A 163 -28.19 -0.61 -21.10
N ALA A 164 -29.20 0.18 -21.49
CA ALA A 164 -30.04 0.97 -20.59
C ALA A 164 -30.89 0.17 -19.59
N ASP A 165 -31.24 -1.08 -19.90
CA ASP A 165 -32.06 -1.94 -19.02
C ASP A 165 -31.41 -2.24 -17.64
N THR A 166 -30.14 -1.87 -17.46
CA THR A 166 -29.36 -2.13 -16.24
C THR A 166 -29.10 -0.87 -15.40
N MET A 167 -29.46 0.33 -15.89
CA MET A 167 -29.26 1.61 -15.20
C MET A 167 -30.62 2.14 -14.74
N LEU A 168 -31.00 1.93 -13.48
CA LEU A 168 -32.25 2.48 -12.95
C LEU A 168 -32.21 3.98 -12.63
N GLU A 169 -31.02 4.59 -12.67
CA GLU A 169 -30.87 6.03 -12.51
C GLU A 169 -30.02 6.55 -13.66
N SER A 170 -30.66 7.33 -14.52
CA SER A 170 -30.07 8.13 -15.59
C SER A 170 -29.00 9.06 -15.01
N GLY A 171 -27.74 8.64 -15.08
CA GLY A 171 -26.63 9.41 -14.59
C GLY A 171 -25.32 8.92 -15.19
N SER A 172 -24.67 9.77 -15.97
CA SER A 172 -23.27 9.55 -16.33
C SER A 172 -22.42 9.58 -15.07
N TRP A 173 -21.62 8.54 -14.81
CA TRP A 173 -20.68 8.50 -13.69
C TRP A 173 -19.27 8.85 -14.16
N VAL A 174 -18.49 9.56 -13.33
CA VAL A 174 -17.09 9.88 -13.62
C VAL A 174 -16.22 9.27 -12.54
N ILE A 175 -15.33 8.38 -12.93
CA ILE A 175 -14.45 7.63 -12.03
C ILE A 175 -12.99 7.83 -12.43
N ARG A 176 -12.08 7.78 -11.46
CA ARG A 176 -10.65 7.61 -11.71
C ARG A 176 -10.25 6.22 -11.24
N PRO A 177 -9.80 5.33 -12.14
CA PRO A 177 -9.64 3.92 -11.81
C PRO A 177 -8.32 3.66 -11.04
N TYR A 178 -8.19 4.25 -9.84
CA TYR A 178 -7.03 4.19 -8.95
C TYR A 178 -7.48 4.18 -7.47
N SER A 179 -6.93 3.29 -6.64
CA SER A 179 -7.48 3.02 -5.29
C SER A 179 -6.99 3.98 -4.18
N ARG A 180 -6.87 5.28 -4.46
CA ARG A 180 -6.67 6.33 -3.44
C ARG A 180 -7.70 7.44 -3.62
N ARG A 181 -8.97 7.08 -3.50
CA ARG A 181 -10.06 8.05 -3.55
C ARG A 181 -9.82 9.16 -2.52
N GLY A 182 -10.00 10.41 -2.94
CA GLY A 182 -9.80 11.60 -2.12
C GLY A 182 -8.35 12.12 -2.09
N ASP A 183 -7.37 11.41 -2.65
CA ASP A 183 -5.99 11.92 -2.78
C ASP A 183 -5.84 12.75 -4.07
N GLU A 184 -6.01 14.06 -3.93
CA GLU A 184 -5.93 15.00 -5.06
C GLU A 184 -4.57 14.97 -5.76
N GLN A 185 -3.48 14.72 -5.04
CA GLN A 185 -2.14 14.73 -5.63
C GLN A 185 -1.90 13.50 -6.51
N ALA A 186 -2.38 12.33 -6.08
CA ALA A 186 -2.40 11.14 -6.94
C ALA A 186 -3.34 11.38 -8.15
N PHE A 187 -4.55 11.87 -7.90
CA PHE A 187 -5.60 12.01 -8.91
C PHE A 187 -5.33 13.04 -10.00
N LYS A 188 -4.44 14.02 -9.77
CA LYS A 188 -3.94 14.94 -10.82
C LYS A 188 -3.35 14.23 -12.02
N ARG A 189 -2.83 13.00 -11.83
CA ARG A 189 -2.15 12.24 -12.88
C ARG A 189 -3.00 11.10 -13.44
N VAL A 190 -4.16 10.82 -12.85
CA VAL A 190 -5.00 9.67 -13.21
C VAL A 190 -6.09 10.14 -14.16
N THR A 191 -6.17 9.50 -15.32
CA THR A 191 -7.18 9.78 -16.34
C THR A 191 -8.58 9.49 -15.83
N LYS A 192 -9.52 10.40 -16.15
CA LYS A 192 -10.94 10.23 -15.81
C LYS A 192 -11.57 9.30 -16.84
N TRP A 193 -12.37 8.37 -16.34
CA TRP A 193 -13.22 7.48 -17.13
C TRP A 193 -14.68 7.83 -16.93
N PHE A 194 -15.46 7.77 -18.01
CA PHE A 194 -16.89 8.04 -18.01
C PHE A 194 -17.64 6.71 -18.10
N ILE A 195 -18.69 6.56 -17.32
CA ILE A 195 -19.62 5.44 -17.45
C ILE A 195 -20.95 6.03 -17.89
N LYS A 196 -21.47 5.58 -19.03
CA LYS A 196 -22.66 6.14 -19.67
C LYS A 196 -23.64 5.03 -20.03
N SER A 197 -24.93 5.31 -19.87
CA SER A 197 -25.98 4.50 -20.48
C SER A 197 -26.03 4.78 -21.99
N VAL A 198 -26.30 3.75 -22.79
CA VAL A 198 -26.48 3.88 -24.24
C VAL A 198 -27.67 4.79 -24.60
N VAL A 199 -28.64 5.01 -23.70
CA VAL A 199 -29.76 5.95 -23.90
C VAL A 199 -29.35 7.41 -23.70
N ASP A 200 -28.32 7.69 -22.89
CA ASP A 200 -27.80 9.06 -22.69
C ASP A 200 -26.87 9.50 -23.83
N ALA A 201 -26.46 8.56 -24.67
CA ALA A 201 -25.76 8.84 -25.91
C ALA A 201 -26.81 9.07 -27.02
N TYR A 202 -27.10 10.32 -27.35
CA TYR A 202 -27.69 10.69 -28.64
C TYR A 202 -26.77 10.32 -29.85
N GLU A 203 -25.65 9.66 -29.56
CA GLU A 203 -24.71 9.09 -30.50
C GLU A 203 -25.09 7.62 -30.76
N THR A 204 -24.97 7.18 -32.00
CA THR A 204 -25.18 5.78 -32.38
C THR A 204 -24.38 4.87 -31.43
N PRO A 205 -24.97 3.82 -30.84
CA PRO A 205 -24.27 2.95 -29.90
C PRO A 205 -22.97 2.46 -30.55
N THR A 206 -21.80 2.78 -29.96
CA THR A 206 -20.50 2.52 -30.58
C THR A 206 -20.45 1.06 -31.03
N GLN A 207 -20.24 0.82 -32.33
CA GLN A 207 -20.30 -0.54 -32.86
C GLN A 207 -19.24 -1.39 -32.17
N CYS A 208 -19.59 -2.66 -31.96
CA CYS A 208 -18.69 -3.59 -31.29
C CYS A 208 -17.64 -4.10 -32.29
N ASP A 209 -16.38 -3.72 -32.10
CA ASP A 209 -15.29 -4.15 -32.97
C ASP A 209 -14.68 -5.48 -32.51
N GLN A 210 -14.52 -5.66 -31.19
CA GLN A 210 -13.92 -6.86 -30.61
C GLN A 210 -14.73 -7.40 -29.44
N ARG A 211 -15.22 -8.64 -29.56
CA ARG A 211 -15.94 -9.33 -28.48
C ARG A 211 -15.01 -10.18 -27.64
N HIS A 212 -15.18 -10.11 -26.31
CA HIS A 212 -14.42 -10.89 -25.34
C HIS A 212 -15.38 -11.66 -24.43
N ASN A 213 -15.12 -12.96 -24.22
CA ASN A 213 -15.97 -13.86 -23.43
C ASN A 213 -15.52 -14.00 -21.96
N VAL A 214 -14.66 -13.11 -21.49
CA VAL A 214 -14.14 -13.08 -20.12
C VAL A 214 -14.33 -11.69 -19.52
N PRO A 215 -14.44 -11.54 -18.19
CA PRO A 215 -14.55 -10.23 -17.56
C PRO A 215 -13.31 -9.38 -17.82
N ALA A 216 -13.47 -8.05 -17.69
CA ALA A 216 -12.37 -7.10 -17.74
C ALA A 216 -12.26 -6.25 -16.48
N ILE A 217 -11.04 -5.85 -16.13
CA ILE A 217 -10.76 -4.85 -15.09
C ILE A 217 -10.01 -3.68 -15.73
N ILE A 218 -10.54 -2.46 -15.55
CA ILE A 218 -9.91 -1.21 -15.95
C ILE A 218 -9.24 -0.57 -14.74
N PHE A 219 -7.92 -0.37 -14.80
CA PHE A 219 -7.15 0.29 -13.74
C PHE A 219 -6.01 1.16 -14.29
N SER A 220 -5.64 2.18 -13.54
CA SER A 220 -4.58 3.13 -13.88
C SER A 220 -3.25 2.75 -13.24
N THR A 221 -2.16 2.91 -14.00
CA THR A 221 -0.77 2.87 -13.46
C THR A 221 -0.15 4.25 -13.28
N ALA A 222 -0.96 5.31 -13.16
CA ALA A 222 -0.51 6.64 -12.80
C ALA A 222 -0.41 6.83 -11.27
N GLY A 223 -0.87 7.97 -10.75
CA GLY A 223 -0.80 8.31 -9.33
C GLY A 223 0.62 8.28 -8.78
N TYR A 224 0.85 7.39 -7.80
CA TYR A 224 2.12 7.20 -7.11
C TYR A 224 2.90 5.97 -7.57
N ALA A 225 2.51 5.34 -8.68
CA ALA A 225 3.27 4.24 -9.27
C ALA A 225 4.77 4.58 -9.37
N GLY A 226 5.62 3.64 -8.98
CA GLY A 226 7.07 3.77 -8.92
C GLY A 226 7.62 4.01 -7.51
N ASN A 227 6.78 4.43 -6.57
CA ASN A 227 7.11 4.30 -5.14
C ASN A 227 6.68 2.91 -4.66
N ASN A 228 7.63 2.12 -4.16
CA ASN A 228 7.37 0.72 -3.82
C ASN A 228 6.25 0.50 -2.79
N PHE A 229 6.05 1.43 -1.85
CA PHE A 229 4.92 1.34 -0.91
C PHE A 229 3.59 1.44 -1.67
N HIS A 230 3.44 2.51 -2.45
CA HIS A 230 2.26 2.78 -3.27
C HIS A 230 2.01 1.75 -4.36
N ASP A 231 3.08 1.20 -4.96
CA ASP A 231 2.93 0.12 -5.95
C ASP A 231 2.15 -1.05 -5.36
N TYR A 232 2.43 -1.42 -4.10
CA TYR A 232 1.70 -2.49 -3.43
C TYR A 232 0.37 -2.04 -2.85
N THR A 233 0.31 -0.91 -2.15
CA THR A 233 -0.90 -0.46 -1.44
C THR A 233 -1.99 0.10 -2.34
N ASP A 234 -1.62 0.66 -3.50
CA ASP A 234 -2.54 1.37 -4.39
C ASP A 234 -2.85 0.60 -5.67
N ILE A 235 -2.04 -0.40 -6.02
CA ILE A 235 -2.20 -1.12 -7.29
C ILE A 235 -2.15 -2.62 -7.10
N VAL A 236 -1.04 -3.21 -6.65
CA VAL A 236 -0.87 -4.68 -6.66
C VAL A 236 -1.85 -5.39 -5.72
N LEU A 237 -1.95 -4.97 -4.46
CA LEU A 237 -2.88 -5.58 -3.50
C LEU A 237 -4.35 -5.32 -3.89
N PRO A 238 -4.75 -4.09 -4.26
CA PRO A 238 -6.09 -3.83 -4.79
C PRO A 238 -6.43 -4.60 -6.06
N LEU A 239 -5.48 -4.77 -6.99
CA LEU A 239 -5.66 -5.56 -8.20
C LEU A 239 -5.82 -7.05 -7.86
N TYR A 240 -5.05 -7.59 -6.92
CA TYR A 240 -5.26 -8.95 -6.40
C TYR A 240 -6.68 -9.09 -5.84
N LEU A 241 -7.13 -8.19 -4.97
CA LEU A 241 -8.47 -8.24 -4.38
C LEU A 241 -9.59 -8.19 -5.44
N THR A 242 -9.40 -7.39 -6.48
CA THR A 242 -10.40 -7.21 -7.54
C THR A 242 -10.44 -8.40 -8.51
N SER A 243 -9.28 -8.99 -8.81
CA SER A 243 -9.13 -10.02 -9.85
C SER A 243 -9.13 -11.46 -9.34
N ARG A 244 -8.80 -11.71 -8.06
CA ARG A 244 -8.55 -13.07 -7.56
C ARG A 244 -9.75 -14.01 -7.71
N GLN A 245 -10.97 -13.48 -7.62
CA GLN A 245 -12.21 -14.21 -7.83
C GLN A 245 -12.34 -14.87 -9.21
N PHE A 246 -11.60 -14.39 -10.21
CA PHE A 246 -11.65 -14.91 -11.58
C PHE A 246 -10.58 -15.98 -11.87
N ASP A 247 -9.68 -16.26 -10.92
CA ASP A 247 -8.61 -17.26 -11.05
C ASP A 247 -7.79 -17.22 -12.37
N GLY A 248 -7.52 -16.02 -12.86
CA GLY A 248 -6.79 -15.79 -14.11
C GLY A 248 -7.68 -15.59 -15.34
N GLU A 249 -8.97 -15.90 -15.26
CA GLU A 249 -9.96 -15.71 -16.33
C GLU A 249 -10.49 -14.27 -16.36
N VAL A 250 -9.60 -13.30 -16.50
CA VAL A 250 -9.93 -11.87 -16.53
C VAL A 250 -8.93 -11.11 -17.39
N LYS A 251 -9.39 -10.18 -18.22
CA LYS A 251 -8.55 -9.29 -19.03
C LYS A 251 -8.25 -7.99 -18.27
N PHE A 252 -7.02 -7.50 -18.40
CA PHE A 252 -6.62 -6.22 -17.82
C PHE A 252 -6.53 -5.16 -18.92
N LEU A 253 -7.36 -4.12 -18.77
CA LEU A 253 -7.37 -2.93 -19.62
C LEU A 253 -6.69 -1.80 -18.83
N ILE A 254 -5.45 -1.48 -19.17
CA ILE A 254 -4.62 -0.60 -18.36
C ILE A 254 -4.61 0.80 -18.99
N THR A 255 -5.13 1.78 -18.25
CA THR A 255 -5.06 3.20 -18.59
C THR A 255 -3.85 3.85 -17.91
N ASP A 256 -3.38 4.97 -18.43
CA ASP A 256 -2.14 5.65 -18.04
C ASP A 256 -0.94 4.68 -17.98
N LYS A 257 -0.88 3.72 -18.92
CA LYS A 257 0.02 2.57 -18.84
C LYS A 257 1.49 3.01 -18.78
N LYS A 258 2.21 2.54 -17.76
CA LYS A 258 3.67 2.72 -17.62
C LYS A 258 4.41 1.43 -17.96
N PRO A 259 5.07 1.32 -19.14
CA PRO A 259 5.73 0.07 -19.56
C PRO A 259 6.77 -0.46 -18.56
N TRP A 260 7.51 0.43 -17.90
CA TRP A 260 8.49 0.05 -16.87
C TRP A 260 7.82 -0.56 -15.62
N TRP A 261 6.60 -0.15 -15.28
CA TRP A 261 5.84 -0.69 -14.16
C TRP A 261 5.33 -2.10 -14.49
N ILE A 262 4.82 -2.28 -15.71
CA ILE A 262 4.42 -3.59 -16.23
C ILE A 262 5.62 -4.57 -16.22
N LYS A 263 6.80 -4.10 -16.64
CA LYS A 263 8.03 -4.90 -16.59
C LYS A 263 8.40 -5.28 -15.15
N LYS A 264 8.31 -4.34 -14.21
CA LYS A 264 8.61 -4.54 -12.77
C LYS A 264 7.73 -5.64 -12.17
N PHE A 265 6.43 -5.64 -12.47
CA PHE A 265 5.44 -6.55 -11.87
C PHE A 265 4.96 -7.67 -12.79
N ARG A 266 5.71 -7.98 -13.85
CA ARG A 266 5.32 -8.96 -14.88
C ARG A 266 4.85 -10.29 -14.28
N ASN A 267 5.62 -10.88 -13.36
CA ASN A 267 5.32 -12.18 -12.77
C ASN A 267 3.99 -12.19 -12.02
N ILE A 268 3.66 -11.10 -11.32
CA ILE A 268 2.37 -10.95 -10.63
C ILE A 268 1.24 -10.81 -11.64
N LEU A 269 1.40 -9.94 -12.64
CA LEU A 269 0.36 -9.69 -13.64
C LEU A 269 0.02 -10.96 -14.43
N GLN A 270 1.04 -11.73 -14.84
CA GLN A 270 0.87 -13.03 -15.53
C GLN A 270 0.24 -14.11 -14.64
N LYS A 271 0.37 -13.98 -13.31
CA LYS A 271 -0.27 -14.89 -12.36
C LYS A 271 -1.72 -14.49 -12.06
N LEU A 272 -2.08 -13.22 -12.22
CA LEU A 272 -3.44 -12.71 -12.02
C LEU A 272 -4.32 -12.78 -13.27
N SER A 273 -3.72 -12.83 -14.46
CA SER A 273 -4.44 -12.91 -15.73
C SER A 273 -3.71 -13.84 -16.72
N ARG A 274 -4.47 -14.70 -17.39
CA ARG A 274 -3.99 -15.58 -18.48
C ARG A 274 -3.97 -14.88 -19.84
N TYR A 275 -4.45 -13.64 -19.91
CA TYR A 275 -4.61 -12.88 -21.15
C TYR A 275 -3.55 -11.79 -21.29
N GLU A 276 -3.36 -11.32 -22.52
CA GLU A 276 -2.48 -10.19 -22.80
C GLU A 276 -3.00 -8.89 -22.15
N LEU A 277 -2.05 -8.08 -21.67
CA LEU A 277 -2.32 -6.81 -21.01
C LEU A 277 -2.59 -5.72 -22.06
N VAL A 278 -3.81 -5.21 -22.12
CA VAL A 278 -4.23 -4.20 -23.10
C VAL A 278 -3.81 -2.80 -22.62
N ASP A 279 -3.17 -2.02 -23.49
CA ASP A 279 -2.94 -0.58 -23.31
C ASP A 279 -4.16 0.17 -23.85
N ILE A 280 -5.20 0.31 -23.03
CA ILE A 280 -6.53 0.72 -23.53
C ILE A 280 -6.51 2.13 -24.12
N ASP A 281 -5.59 2.99 -23.68
CA ASP A 281 -5.45 4.36 -24.20
C ASP A 281 -4.94 4.40 -25.66
N LYS A 282 -4.40 3.27 -26.16
CA LYS A 282 -3.89 3.13 -27.54
C LYS A 282 -4.80 2.29 -28.43
N GLU A 283 -5.87 1.71 -27.88
CA GLU A 283 -6.81 0.93 -28.67
C GLU A 283 -7.68 1.84 -29.52
N VAL A 284 -7.83 1.46 -30.79
CA VAL A 284 -8.72 2.14 -31.75
C VAL A 284 -10.08 1.44 -31.84
N ASN A 285 -10.13 0.18 -31.43
CA ASN A 285 -11.30 -0.67 -31.50
C ASN A 285 -12.10 -0.57 -30.19
N VAL A 286 -13.42 -0.66 -30.30
CA VAL A 286 -14.32 -0.81 -29.16
C VAL A 286 -14.28 -2.26 -28.68
N HIS A 287 -13.94 -2.44 -27.40
CA HIS A 287 -13.90 -3.76 -26.77
C HIS A 287 -15.20 -4.04 -26.04
N CYS A 288 -15.83 -5.18 -26.34
CA CYS A 288 -17.12 -5.56 -25.79
C CYS A 288 -16.99 -6.74 -24.83
N PHE A 289 -17.65 -6.63 -23.70
CA PHE A 289 -17.58 -7.58 -22.60
C PHE A 289 -18.97 -7.83 -22.02
N THR A 290 -19.14 -8.97 -21.36
CA THR A 290 -20.33 -9.27 -20.57
C THR A 290 -20.23 -8.76 -19.12
N SER A 291 -19.01 -8.49 -18.65
CA SER A 291 -18.74 -7.97 -17.31
C SER A 291 -17.47 -7.11 -17.30
N VAL A 292 -17.54 -5.94 -16.67
CA VAL A 292 -16.41 -5.01 -16.54
C VAL A 292 -16.39 -4.42 -15.13
N THR A 293 -15.22 -4.38 -14.51
CA THR A 293 -14.97 -3.59 -13.30
C THR A 293 -14.09 -2.39 -13.66
N VAL A 294 -14.50 -1.18 -13.29
CA VAL A 294 -13.67 0.04 -13.45
C VAL A 294 -13.23 0.50 -12.07
N GLY A 295 -11.92 0.60 -11.84
CA GLY A 295 -11.35 0.85 -10.52
C GLY A 295 -10.95 -0.43 -9.78
N LEU A 296 -10.39 -0.26 -8.58
CA LEU A 296 -9.81 -1.35 -7.80
C LEU A 296 -10.39 -1.37 -6.38
N LYS A 297 -10.70 -2.57 -5.87
CA LYS A 297 -11.19 -2.79 -4.50
C LYS A 297 -10.03 -2.65 -3.50
N ARG A 298 -10.22 -1.88 -2.43
CA ARG A 298 -9.20 -1.63 -1.39
C ARG A 298 -9.86 -1.34 -0.05
N TYR A 299 -9.28 -1.86 1.04
CA TYR A 299 -9.66 -1.51 2.41
C TYR A 299 -9.06 -0.17 2.85
N PRO A 300 -9.67 0.55 3.81
CA PRO A 300 -9.17 1.86 4.22
C PRO A 300 -7.71 1.84 4.71
N GLN A 301 -7.35 0.83 5.49
CA GLN A 301 -6.02 0.65 6.08
C GLN A 301 -4.97 0.24 5.03
N GLU A 302 -3.72 0.65 5.25
CA GLU A 302 -2.60 0.32 4.37
C GLU A 302 -2.21 -1.17 4.50
N LEU A 303 -1.87 -1.82 3.38
CA LEU A 303 -1.42 -3.23 3.33
C LEU A 303 -2.30 -4.22 4.11
N LYS A 304 -3.62 -3.99 4.13
CA LYS A 304 -4.58 -4.80 4.89
C LYS A 304 -5.61 -5.46 3.98
N ILE A 305 -6.00 -6.69 4.34
CA ILE A 305 -7.21 -7.34 3.88
C ILE A 305 -8.05 -7.69 5.12
N ASP A 306 -9.25 -7.13 5.21
CA ASP A 306 -10.20 -7.48 6.27
C ASP A 306 -10.88 -8.83 5.94
N SER A 307 -10.45 -9.90 6.61
CA SER A 307 -10.97 -11.25 6.38
C SER A 307 -12.42 -11.44 6.80
N SER A 308 -13.02 -10.47 7.53
CA SER A 308 -14.48 -10.48 7.79
C SER A 308 -15.29 -10.00 6.59
N LYS A 309 -14.66 -9.28 5.65
CA LYS A 309 -15.29 -8.66 4.47
C LYS A 309 -14.79 -9.23 3.15
N SER A 310 -13.77 -10.09 3.17
CA SER A 310 -13.16 -10.70 1.98
C SER A 310 -12.94 -12.19 2.20
N PRO A 311 -13.15 -13.03 1.18
CA PRO A 311 -12.82 -14.45 1.24
C PRO A 311 -11.30 -14.72 1.28
N TYR A 312 -10.49 -13.68 1.09
CA TYR A 312 -9.04 -13.72 1.14
C TYR A 312 -8.50 -13.01 2.39
N SER A 313 -7.28 -13.36 2.78
CA SER A 313 -6.49 -12.73 3.82
C SER A 313 -5.15 -12.21 3.29
N MET A 314 -4.42 -11.46 4.12
CA MET A 314 -3.03 -11.08 3.83
C MET A 314 -2.11 -12.30 3.71
N LYS A 315 -2.41 -13.40 4.42
CA LYS A 315 -1.72 -14.68 4.27
C LYS A 315 -1.93 -15.28 2.87
N ASP A 316 -3.15 -15.23 2.33
CA ASP A 316 -3.44 -15.71 0.97
C ASP A 316 -2.74 -14.86 -0.09
N PHE A 317 -2.72 -13.54 0.09
CA PHE A 317 -1.98 -12.64 -0.79
C PHE A 317 -0.47 -12.94 -0.78
N ARG A 318 0.13 -13.13 0.39
CA ARG A 318 1.55 -13.53 0.52
C ARG A 318 1.82 -14.89 -0.12
N LYS A 319 0.93 -15.88 0.06
CA LYS A 319 1.02 -17.19 -0.60
C LYS A 319 0.95 -17.05 -2.12
N PHE A 320 0.08 -16.17 -2.63
CA PHE A 320 0.01 -15.84 -4.06
C PHE A 320 1.35 -15.24 -4.56
N LEU A 321 1.91 -14.26 -3.86
CA LEU A 321 3.21 -13.66 -4.20
C LEU A 321 4.34 -14.70 -4.18
N ARG A 322 4.35 -15.58 -3.17
CA ARG A 322 5.28 -16.69 -3.04
C ARG A 322 5.24 -17.60 -4.27
N SER A 323 4.03 -17.92 -4.75
CA SER A 323 3.84 -18.69 -5.98
C SER A 323 4.29 -17.92 -7.23
N ALA A 324 3.99 -16.62 -7.34
CA ALA A 324 4.36 -15.81 -8.50
C ALA A 324 5.89 -15.68 -8.69
N TYR A 325 6.66 -15.77 -7.61
CA TYR A 325 8.12 -15.70 -7.63
C TYR A 325 8.82 -17.02 -7.29
N SER A 326 8.08 -18.12 -7.15
CA SER A 326 8.63 -19.45 -6.81
C SER A 326 9.51 -19.47 -5.55
N LEU A 327 9.13 -18.71 -4.52
CA LEU A 327 9.92 -18.59 -3.30
C LEU A 327 9.74 -19.83 -2.42
N LYS A 328 10.85 -20.31 -1.85
CA LYS A 328 10.93 -21.65 -1.23
C LYS A 328 10.73 -21.65 0.28
N LYS A 329 11.11 -20.59 0.98
CA LYS A 329 11.09 -20.55 2.44
C LYS A 329 9.70 -20.14 2.92
N GLU A 330 9.01 -21.09 3.56
CA GLU A 330 7.66 -20.87 4.08
C GLU A 330 7.66 -20.22 5.45
N ASN A 331 8.53 -20.69 6.36
CA ASN A 331 8.63 -20.21 7.74
C ASN A 331 10.04 -19.69 8.03
N ALA A 332 10.14 -18.70 8.91
CA ALA A 332 11.39 -18.31 9.54
C ALA A 332 11.95 -19.48 10.37
N ILE A 333 13.26 -19.45 10.58
CA ILE A 333 13.96 -20.41 11.44
C ILE A 333 13.35 -20.43 12.84
N ASN A 334 13.10 -21.63 13.35
CA ASN A 334 12.87 -21.85 14.77
C ASN A 334 14.18 -22.34 15.40
N MET A 335 14.80 -21.50 16.21
CA MET A 335 16.12 -21.76 16.80
C MET A 335 16.09 -22.92 17.81
N ARG A 336 14.94 -23.17 18.44
CA ARG A 336 14.75 -24.28 19.39
C ARG A 336 14.74 -25.63 18.66
N ASP A 337 13.95 -25.72 17.59
CA ASP A 337 13.79 -26.95 16.82
C ASP A 337 15.07 -27.31 16.04
N ASN A 338 15.83 -26.29 15.63
CA ASN A 338 17.07 -26.48 14.90
C ASN A 338 18.29 -26.83 15.79
N GLY A 339 18.11 -26.90 17.11
CA GLY A 339 19.20 -27.18 18.06
C GLY A 339 20.41 -26.25 17.91
N GLY A 340 20.20 -25.01 17.45
CA GLY A 340 21.25 -24.01 17.23
C GLY A 340 22.23 -24.29 16.08
N LYS A 341 21.92 -25.22 15.16
CA LYS A 341 22.85 -25.61 14.08
C LYS A 341 23.02 -24.55 12.99
N GLU A 342 21.96 -23.82 12.64
CA GLU A 342 22.02 -22.76 11.64
C GLU A 342 21.86 -21.38 12.29
N ARG A 343 22.49 -20.38 11.67
CA ARG A 343 22.41 -18.99 12.11
C ARG A 343 21.21 -18.30 11.45
N PRO A 344 20.43 -17.49 12.20
CA PRO A 344 19.35 -16.72 11.63
C PRO A 344 19.91 -15.66 10.67
N ARG A 345 19.24 -15.48 9.53
CA ARG A 345 19.69 -14.56 8.48
C ARG A 345 19.01 -13.20 8.65
N LEU A 346 19.81 -12.16 8.88
CA LEU A 346 19.36 -10.78 9.03
C LEU A 346 19.60 -10.00 7.73
N PHE A 347 18.51 -9.58 7.09
CA PHE A 347 18.54 -8.64 5.99
C PHE A 347 18.54 -7.19 6.49
N ILE A 348 19.60 -6.44 6.20
CA ILE A 348 19.66 -4.99 6.42
C ILE A 348 19.36 -4.29 5.10
N LEU A 349 18.19 -3.66 5.05
CA LEU A 349 17.78 -2.80 3.96
C LEU A 349 18.59 -1.50 4.01
N SER A 350 19.62 -1.42 3.19
CA SER A 350 20.42 -0.22 3.02
C SER A 350 19.77 0.77 2.05
N ARG A 351 20.14 2.04 2.16
CA ARG A 351 19.71 3.13 1.25
C ARG A 351 20.92 4.01 0.98
N LYS A 352 21.07 4.51 -0.24
CA LYS A 352 22.21 5.39 -0.59
C LYS A 352 22.03 6.85 -0.18
N ASN A 353 20.81 7.38 -0.34
CA ASN A 353 20.62 8.84 -0.35
C ASN A 353 19.89 9.36 0.90
N THR A 354 18.68 8.86 1.15
CA THR A 354 17.80 9.37 2.22
C THR A 354 17.53 8.28 3.23
N ARG A 355 17.32 8.63 4.51
CA ARG A 355 17.10 7.68 5.62
C ARG A 355 18.08 6.49 5.56
N ALA A 356 19.32 6.79 5.21
CA ALA A 356 20.40 5.82 5.12
C ALA A 356 21.00 5.58 6.51
N PHE A 357 21.54 4.38 6.72
CA PHE A 357 22.42 4.12 7.86
C PHE A 357 23.82 4.66 7.55
N THR A 358 24.34 5.55 8.39
CA THR A 358 25.69 6.13 8.21
C THR A 358 26.79 5.25 8.81
N ASN A 359 26.43 4.29 9.66
CA ASN A 359 27.35 3.38 10.36
C ASN A 359 27.04 1.89 10.11
N THR A 360 26.64 1.54 8.87
CA THR A 360 26.26 0.18 8.48
C THR A 360 27.26 -0.90 8.93
N ASN A 361 28.57 -0.65 8.80
CA ASN A 361 29.61 -1.60 9.21
C ASN A 361 29.56 -1.92 10.72
N ALA A 362 29.25 -0.94 11.56
CA ALA A 362 29.12 -1.15 13.00
C ALA A 362 27.89 -2.01 13.33
N ILE A 363 26.77 -1.76 12.65
CA ILE A 363 25.53 -2.54 12.78
C ILE A 363 25.78 -4.00 12.36
N VAL A 364 26.41 -4.21 11.21
CA VAL A 364 26.79 -5.55 10.71
C VAL A 364 27.71 -6.26 11.71
N GLY A 365 28.72 -5.56 12.22
CA GLY A 365 29.66 -6.11 13.21
C GLY A 365 28.95 -6.54 14.50
N MET A 366 28.00 -5.76 14.99
CA MET A 366 27.21 -6.12 16.17
C MET A 366 26.31 -7.33 15.92
N ALA A 367 25.53 -7.32 14.83
CA ALA A 367 24.65 -8.43 14.49
C ALA A 367 25.41 -9.74 14.27
N THR A 368 26.58 -9.69 13.62
CA THR A 368 27.44 -10.87 13.43
C THR A 368 27.95 -11.42 14.76
N ARG A 369 28.36 -10.56 15.70
CA ARG A 369 28.79 -10.97 17.05
C ARG A 369 27.66 -11.60 17.86
N LEU A 370 26.41 -11.21 17.61
CA LEU A 370 25.23 -11.80 18.22
C LEU A 370 24.80 -13.12 17.54
N GLY A 371 25.46 -13.53 16.45
CA GLY A 371 25.22 -14.82 15.80
C GLY A 371 24.35 -14.76 14.55
N PHE A 372 24.01 -13.58 14.03
CA PHE A 372 23.31 -13.46 12.74
C PHE A 372 24.25 -13.67 11.56
N GLU A 373 23.75 -14.29 10.49
CA GLU A 373 24.32 -14.15 9.15
C GLU A 373 23.70 -12.90 8.51
N VAL A 374 24.52 -11.90 8.18
CA VAL A 374 24.01 -10.58 7.77
C VAL A 374 24.13 -10.40 6.26
N VAL A 375 23.02 -10.00 5.64
CA VAL A 375 22.95 -9.60 4.23
C VAL A 375 22.59 -8.12 4.17
N VAL A 376 23.42 -7.31 3.51
CA VAL A 376 23.16 -5.88 3.32
C VAL A 376 22.93 -5.61 1.85
N THR A 377 21.79 -5.04 1.48
CA THR A 377 21.54 -4.65 0.08
C THR A 377 20.57 -3.47 0.00
N GLU A 378 20.72 -2.65 -1.03
CA GLU A 378 19.71 -1.67 -1.43
C GLU A 378 18.80 -2.32 -2.47
N VAL A 379 17.49 -2.32 -2.21
CA VAL A 379 16.51 -2.92 -3.12
C VAL A 379 16.36 -2.09 -4.39
N ASP A 380 16.37 -2.76 -5.54
CA ASP A 380 16.14 -2.16 -6.85
C ASP A 380 14.75 -2.56 -7.41
N SER A 381 14.52 -2.33 -8.69
CA SER A 381 13.26 -2.67 -9.36
C SER A 381 13.17 -4.13 -9.82
N HIS A 382 14.20 -4.97 -9.60
CA HIS A 382 14.17 -6.40 -9.95
C HIS A 382 13.46 -7.21 -8.85
N VAL A 383 12.12 -7.14 -8.85
CA VAL A 383 11.28 -7.70 -7.78
C VAL A 383 11.56 -9.17 -7.51
N ALA A 384 11.79 -10.00 -8.54
CA ALA A 384 12.08 -11.42 -8.35
C ALA A 384 13.35 -11.67 -7.49
N LYS A 385 14.44 -10.94 -7.77
CA LYS A 385 15.69 -11.04 -7.01
C LYS A 385 15.52 -10.54 -5.58
N VAL A 386 14.80 -9.42 -5.42
CA VAL A 386 14.50 -8.88 -4.09
C VAL A 386 13.62 -9.84 -3.29
N ALA A 387 12.60 -10.42 -3.90
CA ALA A 387 11.70 -11.37 -3.27
C ALA A 387 12.43 -12.65 -2.82
N GLU A 388 13.30 -13.20 -3.67
CA GLU A 388 14.13 -14.36 -3.31
C GLU A 388 15.07 -14.05 -2.14
N MET A 389 15.77 -12.91 -2.19
CA MET A 389 16.65 -12.47 -1.12
C MET A 389 15.90 -12.30 0.20
N VAL A 390 14.80 -11.53 0.20
CA VAL A 390 14.04 -11.26 1.43
C VAL A 390 13.38 -12.54 1.97
N ASN A 391 12.83 -13.39 1.10
CA ASN A 391 12.24 -14.66 1.53
C ASN A 391 13.25 -15.60 2.18
N SER A 392 14.52 -15.49 1.80
CA SER A 392 15.59 -16.31 2.36
C SER A 392 16.04 -15.88 3.78
N CYS A 393 15.55 -14.75 4.29
CA CYS A 393 15.92 -14.18 5.58
C CYS A 393 14.86 -14.38 6.67
N ASP A 394 15.30 -14.41 7.92
CA ASP A 394 14.46 -14.62 9.11
C ASP A 394 14.10 -13.31 9.80
N VAL A 395 14.96 -12.31 9.62
CA VAL A 395 14.78 -10.95 10.13
C VAL A 395 15.08 -9.98 9.00
N MET A 396 14.26 -8.93 8.87
CA MET A 396 14.55 -7.79 8.01
C MET A 396 14.52 -6.52 8.84
N MET A 397 15.50 -5.65 8.63
CA MET A 397 15.56 -4.34 9.29
C MET A 397 15.85 -3.21 8.32
N GLY A 398 15.36 -2.02 8.65
CA GLY A 398 15.66 -0.80 7.89
C GLY A 398 15.00 0.44 8.49
N VAL A 399 15.46 1.61 8.08
CA VAL A 399 14.81 2.87 8.44
C VAL A 399 13.47 2.99 7.73
N HIS A 400 12.44 3.49 8.43
CA HIS A 400 11.09 3.68 7.92
C HIS A 400 11.07 4.23 6.49
N GLY A 401 10.43 3.51 5.57
CA GLY A 401 10.25 3.96 4.20
C GLY A 401 9.80 2.86 3.24
N ALA A 402 9.52 3.25 1.99
CA ALA A 402 8.93 2.38 0.98
C ALA A 402 9.70 1.08 0.68
N GLY A 403 11.00 1.00 1.00
CA GLY A 403 11.75 -0.23 0.86
C GLY A 403 11.35 -1.30 1.89
N LEU A 404 10.81 -0.93 3.05
CA LEU A 404 10.30 -1.87 4.06
C LEU A 404 9.07 -2.64 3.58
N THR A 405 8.36 -2.16 2.54
CA THR A 405 7.25 -2.89 1.93
C THR A 405 7.66 -4.26 1.39
N ASN A 406 8.96 -4.49 1.14
CA ASN A 406 9.44 -5.82 0.78
C ASN A 406 9.27 -6.87 1.90
N MET A 407 8.86 -6.47 3.13
CA MET A 407 8.43 -7.39 4.19
C MET A 407 7.35 -8.39 3.75
N ILE A 408 6.57 -8.06 2.72
CA ILE A 408 5.57 -8.96 2.12
C ILE A 408 6.17 -10.28 1.63
N PHE A 409 7.48 -10.33 1.37
CA PHE A 409 8.18 -11.53 0.90
C PHE A 409 8.85 -12.33 2.02
N LEU A 410 8.91 -11.78 3.24
CA LEU A 410 9.44 -12.51 4.39
C LEU A 410 8.64 -13.79 4.61
N PRO A 411 9.27 -14.87 5.08
CA PRO A 411 8.55 -16.08 5.45
C PRO A 411 7.64 -15.83 6.67
N GLU A 412 6.73 -16.75 6.94
CA GLU A 412 5.85 -16.72 8.12
C GLU A 412 6.68 -16.70 9.41
N ASN A 413 6.19 -16.00 10.44
CA ASN A 413 6.86 -15.82 11.74
C ASN A 413 8.19 -15.05 11.71
N ALA A 414 8.64 -14.59 10.54
CA ALA A 414 9.81 -13.71 10.42
C ALA A 414 9.60 -12.38 11.14
N ILE A 415 10.70 -11.69 11.41
CA ILE A 415 10.70 -10.45 12.20
C ILE A 415 11.00 -9.25 11.30
N LEU A 416 10.14 -8.23 11.36
CA LEU A 416 10.44 -6.90 10.85
C LEU A 416 10.92 -6.00 11.99
N ILE A 417 12.12 -5.44 11.85
CA ILE A 417 12.63 -4.38 12.71
C ILE A 417 12.55 -3.06 11.95
N GLN A 418 11.64 -2.20 12.37
CA GLN A 418 11.49 -0.86 11.80
C GLN A 418 12.27 0.14 12.64
N VAL A 419 13.30 0.76 12.07
CA VAL A 419 13.98 1.90 12.68
C VAL A 419 13.16 3.15 12.39
N ILE A 420 12.60 3.75 13.43
CA ILE A 420 11.64 4.86 13.38
C ILE A 420 12.42 6.17 13.57
N PRO A 421 12.48 7.05 12.55
CA PRO A 421 13.16 8.34 12.66
C PRO A 421 12.49 9.26 13.68
N ILE A 422 13.21 10.29 14.15
CA ILE A 422 12.54 11.41 14.83
C ILE A 422 11.67 12.17 13.83
N GLY A 423 10.67 12.89 14.32
CA GLY A 423 9.73 13.61 13.46
C GLY A 423 8.26 13.49 13.84
N GLY A 424 7.90 12.68 14.85
CA GLY A 424 6.51 12.29 15.11
C GLY A 424 6.03 11.16 14.19
N PHE A 425 6.90 10.18 13.92
CA PHE A 425 6.62 9.06 12.99
C PHE A 425 5.74 7.97 13.56
N GLU A 426 5.36 8.03 14.83
CA GLU A 426 4.73 6.93 15.57
C GLU A 426 3.48 6.42 14.85
N TRP A 427 2.61 7.33 14.42
CA TRP A 427 1.40 6.97 13.68
C TRP A 427 1.74 6.36 12.31
N LEU A 428 2.60 7.01 11.51
CA LEU A 428 3.00 6.51 10.18
C LEU A 428 3.69 5.15 10.26
N ALA A 429 4.59 4.95 11.22
CA ALA A 429 5.28 3.69 11.42
C ALA A 429 4.29 2.59 11.78
N LYS A 430 3.35 2.88 12.68
CA LYS A 430 2.31 1.95 13.11
C LYS A 430 1.38 1.57 11.96
N THR A 431 0.85 2.53 11.21
CA THR A 431 -0.15 2.28 10.16
C THR A 431 0.45 1.68 8.89
N ASP A 432 1.67 2.09 8.50
CA ASP A 432 2.29 1.60 7.26
C ASP A 432 2.90 0.20 7.42
N PHE A 433 3.45 -0.13 8.60
CA PHE A 433 4.25 -1.35 8.78
C PHE A 433 3.99 -2.10 10.08
N GLY A 434 3.70 -1.42 11.19
CA GLY A 434 3.47 -2.06 12.49
C GLY A 434 2.23 -2.95 12.54
N GLU A 435 1.07 -2.41 12.19
CA GLU A 435 -0.20 -3.17 12.12
C GLU A 435 -0.20 -4.16 10.94
N PRO A 436 0.23 -3.78 9.71
CA PRO A 436 0.25 -4.72 8.60
C PRO A 436 1.18 -5.93 8.80
N SER A 437 2.28 -5.78 9.55
CA SER A 437 3.13 -6.92 9.89
C SER A 437 2.36 -8.01 10.63
N LYS A 438 1.47 -7.64 11.56
CA LYS A 438 0.66 -8.61 12.32
C LYS A 438 -0.34 -9.33 11.42
N ASP A 439 -1.01 -8.58 10.54
CA ASP A 439 -1.95 -9.15 9.56
C ASP A 439 -1.24 -10.10 8.57
N MET A 440 0.06 -9.91 8.36
CA MET A 440 0.93 -10.76 7.54
C MET A 440 1.56 -11.93 8.31
N ASN A 441 1.19 -12.17 9.57
CA ASN A 441 1.81 -13.16 10.45
C ASN A 441 3.33 -12.99 10.57
N LEU A 442 3.76 -11.73 10.64
CA LEU A 442 5.12 -11.32 10.97
C LEU A 442 5.17 -10.79 12.39
N ARG A 443 6.31 -10.99 13.04
CA ARG A 443 6.63 -10.37 14.33
C ARG A 443 7.20 -8.98 14.04
N TYR A 444 6.82 -7.99 14.84
CA TYR A 444 7.20 -6.59 14.62
C TYR A 444 7.95 -6.01 15.82
N ILE A 445 9.04 -5.30 15.54
CA ILE A 445 9.81 -4.53 16.52
C ILE A 445 10.01 -3.12 15.98
N GLY A 446 9.47 -2.11 16.66
CA GLY A 446 9.76 -0.70 16.40
C GLY A 446 10.93 -0.21 17.26
N TYR A 447 11.99 0.30 16.64
CA TYR A 447 13.10 0.96 17.33
C TYR A 447 13.05 2.47 17.06
N GLN A 448 12.60 3.24 18.05
CA GLN A 448 12.61 4.70 17.98
C GLN A 448 14.02 5.22 18.26
N ILE A 449 14.57 5.94 17.28
CA ILE A 449 15.89 6.55 17.43
C ILE A 449 15.80 7.75 18.37
N LYS A 450 16.91 8.06 19.04
CA LYS A 450 17.08 9.34 19.73
C LYS A 450 17.56 10.44 18.78
N THR A 451 17.49 11.68 19.23
CA THR A 451 18.00 12.84 18.52
C THR A 451 19.49 12.69 18.17
N GLU A 452 20.30 12.09 19.05
CA GLU A 452 21.74 11.89 18.83
C GLU A 452 22.04 10.87 17.71
N GLU A 453 21.09 9.98 17.41
CA GLU A 453 21.18 9.01 16.32
C GLU A 453 20.70 9.61 14.98
N SER A 454 20.14 10.82 14.97
CA SER A 454 19.66 11.50 13.77
C SER A 454 20.71 12.45 13.20
N THR A 455 20.93 12.43 11.88
CA THR A 455 21.83 13.40 11.26
C THR A 455 21.30 14.84 11.22
N LEU A 456 20.10 15.07 11.77
CA LEU A 456 19.55 16.41 11.90
C LEU A 456 20.29 17.23 12.98
N ILE A 457 20.93 16.57 13.95
CA ILE A 457 21.70 17.25 15.01
C ILE A 457 22.93 18.01 14.47
N GLN A 458 23.46 17.64 13.29
CA GLN A 458 24.52 18.41 12.62
C GLN A 458 23.98 19.51 11.69
N GLN A 459 22.67 19.52 11.43
CA GLN A 459 22.02 20.45 10.49
C GLN A 459 21.27 21.58 11.20
N TYR A 460 20.91 21.38 12.46
CA TYR A 460 20.10 22.30 13.24
C TYR A 460 20.70 22.51 14.63
N PRO A 461 20.61 23.73 15.20
CA PRO A 461 20.99 23.98 16.60
C PRO A 461 20.23 23.08 17.58
N PRO A 462 20.80 22.74 18.75
CA PRO A 462 20.16 21.85 19.74
C PRO A 462 18.79 22.30 20.22
N ASP A 463 18.55 23.61 20.28
CA ASP A 463 17.30 24.24 20.71
C ASP A 463 16.28 24.41 19.57
N HIS A 464 16.66 24.10 18.32
CA HIS A 464 15.82 24.30 17.15
C HIS A 464 14.55 23.43 17.16
N GLU A 465 13.41 24.00 16.71
CA GLU A 465 12.09 23.36 16.74
C GLU A 465 12.04 22.00 16.02
N VAL A 466 12.83 21.82 14.97
CA VAL A 466 13.00 20.53 14.26
C VAL A 466 13.43 19.38 15.18
N LEU A 467 14.21 19.66 16.21
CA LEU A 467 14.69 18.65 17.15
C LEU A 467 13.77 18.55 18.38
N ASN A 468 13.18 19.66 18.82
CA ASN A 468 12.46 19.76 20.10
C ASN A 468 10.93 19.75 20.02
N ASP A 469 10.33 20.25 18.93
CA ASP A 469 8.88 20.12 18.67
C ASP A 469 8.63 19.66 17.22
N PRO A 470 8.88 18.38 16.90
CA PRO A 470 8.60 17.86 15.57
C PRO A 470 7.14 17.95 15.13
N TYR A 471 6.20 18.01 16.08
CA TYR A 471 4.78 18.16 15.79
C TYR A 471 4.44 19.56 15.28
N ALA A 472 5.18 20.60 15.67
CA ALA A 472 5.06 21.92 15.04
C ALA A 472 5.37 21.86 13.55
N ILE A 473 6.45 21.16 13.17
CA ILE A 473 6.81 20.96 11.77
C ILE A 473 5.73 20.17 11.02
N GLN A 474 5.13 19.16 11.65
CA GLN A 474 3.99 18.44 11.05
C GLN A 474 2.79 19.37 10.79
N ARG A 475 2.46 20.26 11.73
CA ARG A 475 1.35 21.23 11.58
C ARG A 475 1.57 22.20 10.43
N ARG A 476 2.80 22.45 10.00
CA ARG A 476 3.12 23.26 8.81
C ARG A 476 2.84 22.52 7.48
N GLY A 477 2.61 21.21 7.55
CA GLY A 477 2.12 20.40 6.45
C GLY A 477 3.11 19.37 5.91
N TRP A 478 2.59 18.47 5.08
CA TRP A 478 3.31 17.30 4.57
C TRP A 478 4.62 17.63 3.82
N HIS A 479 4.65 18.74 3.08
CA HIS A 479 5.83 19.10 2.29
C HIS A 479 7.05 19.42 3.17
N GLU A 480 6.86 20.17 4.25
CA GLU A 480 7.94 20.54 5.16
C GLU A 480 8.39 19.33 5.98
N PHE A 481 7.42 18.57 6.53
CA PHE A 481 7.69 17.30 7.21
C PHE A 481 8.52 16.35 6.34
N LYS A 482 8.11 16.14 5.08
CA LYS A 482 8.83 15.28 4.13
C LYS A 482 10.23 15.81 3.84
N SER A 483 10.37 17.11 3.60
CA SER A 483 11.66 17.74 3.29
C SER A 483 12.67 17.52 4.42
N ILE A 484 12.23 17.71 5.66
CA ILE A 484 13.11 17.61 6.83
C ILE A 484 13.33 16.15 7.21
N TYR A 485 12.28 15.44 7.58
CA TYR A 485 12.45 14.15 8.24
C TYR A 485 12.51 12.95 7.30
N LEU A 486 12.01 13.04 6.07
CA LEU A 486 12.09 11.94 5.09
C LEU A 486 13.25 12.09 4.10
N GLN A 487 13.74 13.31 3.86
CA GLN A 487 14.76 13.60 2.85
C GLN A 487 16.11 14.02 3.44
N LYS A 488 16.14 14.84 4.50
CA LYS A 488 17.39 15.37 5.09
C LYS A 488 17.91 14.58 6.30
N GLN A 489 17.11 13.67 6.82
CA GLN A 489 17.48 12.81 7.95
C GLN A 489 18.03 11.46 7.47
N ASN A 490 19.23 11.15 7.94
CA ASN A 490 19.86 9.82 7.95
C ASN A 490 20.06 9.38 9.40
N VAL A 491 20.43 8.12 9.61
CA VAL A 491 20.52 7.50 10.94
C VAL A 491 21.92 6.98 11.20
N ASN A 492 22.52 7.44 12.30
CA ASN A 492 23.71 6.86 12.90
C ASN A 492 23.28 6.05 14.13
N LEU A 493 23.04 4.75 13.98
CA LEU A 493 22.46 3.94 15.06
C LEU A 493 23.45 3.78 16.22
N ASP A 494 22.97 4.01 17.44
CA ASP A 494 23.69 3.62 18.64
C ASP A 494 23.63 2.09 18.77
N VAL A 495 24.73 1.42 18.42
CA VAL A 495 24.80 -0.05 18.36
C VAL A 495 24.69 -0.72 19.73
N ASP A 496 25.03 -0.02 20.80
CA ASP A 496 24.96 -0.56 22.16
C ASP A 496 23.51 -0.55 22.66
N ARG A 497 22.77 0.53 22.40
CA ARG A 497 21.31 0.54 22.62
C ARG A 497 20.59 -0.43 21.68
N PHE A 498 20.96 -0.43 20.40
CA PHE A 498 20.32 -1.27 19.39
C PHE A 498 20.57 -2.76 19.62
N ARG A 499 21.64 -3.14 20.33
CA ARG A 499 21.93 -4.53 20.73
C ARG A 499 20.72 -5.20 21.39
N ILE A 500 19.99 -4.48 22.24
CA ILE A 500 18.81 -5.00 22.96
C ILE A 500 17.72 -5.42 21.96
N THR A 501 17.52 -4.63 20.90
CA THR A 501 16.57 -4.92 19.82
C THR A 501 16.92 -6.22 19.08
N LEU A 502 18.21 -6.42 18.78
CA LEU A 502 18.69 -7.63 18.11
C LEU A 502 18.60 -8.88 19.00
N LEU A 503 18.91 -8.74 20.30
CA LEU A 503 18.69 -9.81 21.28
C LEU A 503 17.21 -10.18 21.38
N ARG A 504 16.32 -9.18 21.42
CA ARG A 504 14.88 -9.42 21.40
C ARG A 504 14.43 -10.15 20.13
N ALA A 505 15.02 -9.84 18.98
CA ALA A 505 14.74 -10.56 17.74
C ALA A 505 15.19 -12.02 17.83
N LEU A 506 16.36 -12.31 18.41
CA LEU A 506 16.80 -13.68 18.66
C LEU A 506 15.84 -14.42 19.59
N ASP A 507 15.42 -13.81 20.71
CA ASP A 507 14.46 -14.42 21.63
C ASP A 507 13.15 -14.81 20.93
N LEU A 508 12.68 -13.95 20.03
CA LEU A 508 11.48 -14.23 19.24
C LEU A 508 11.67 -15.38 18.24
N LEU A 509 12.88 -15.67 17.77
CA LEU A 509 13.14 -16.85 16.92
C LEU A 509 13.28 -18.16 17.73
N HIS A 510 13.38 -18.08 19.06
CA HIS A 510 13.38 -19.26 19.94
C HIS A 510 11.97 -19.69 20.38
N GLN A 511 10.97 -18.87 20.11
CA GLN A 511 9.54 -19.14 20.36
C GLN A 511 8.90 -19.69 19.09
#